data_AF-A0A7Y2DQZ9-F1
#
_entry.id   AF-A0A7Y2DQZ9-F1
#
_cell.length_a   1.000
_cell.length_b   1.000
_cell.length_c   1.000
_cell.angle_alpha   90.00
_cell.angle_beta   90.00
_cell.angle_gamma   90.00
#
_symmetry.space_group_name_H-M   'P 1'
#
loop_
_entity.id
_entity.type
_entity.pdbx_description
1 polymer ?
#
loop_
_entity_poly.entity_id
_entity_poly.type
_entity_poly.pdbx_seq_one_letter_code
_entity_poly.pdbx_strand_id
1 'polypeptide(L)'
;MIKRKSWKNGFSFILFGWCAALTLGLVSSGVAFAGSDEKKVPAAESLRSVYEAEKLLSERGYWISKIDDIMDPSTRHAIAAFQKVERRKRTGILTIAEIRAMRRSKRPKPLYTGAAHVEIDIKRQVLFLVNDEDLVTHILPVSTGSGKTYYQDGRKHFAKTPRGIFKITRQIKGVRRAPLGVLYHPNYFHMGVAIHGSDSIPFHPASHGCVRIPRFASKKFSDLVRVGLPVIVHEKFGSPQIQLEKEERLDLDAVTMPVSAPCK
;
A
#
# COMPACT_ATOMS: atom_id res chain seq x y z
N MET A 1 -37.08 37.83 -37.10
CA MET A 1 -38.21 37.00 -36.63
C MET A 1 -37.95 36.62 -35.17
N ILE A 2 -38.46 37.41 -34.24
CA ILE A 2 -38.31 37.24 -32.78
C ILE A 2 -39.73 37.14 -32.23
N LYS A 3 -40.08 36.05 -31.54
CA LYS A 3 -41.33 35.97 -30.78
C LYS A 3 -41.01 35.60 -29.33
N ARG A 4 -40.99 36.63 -28.48
CA ARG A 4 -41.13 36.52 -27.02
C ARG A 4 -42.58 36.15 -26.72
N LYS A 5 -42.81 35.25 -25.75
CA LYS A 5 -44.14 34.96 -25.20
C LYS A 5 -44.08 35.17 -23.70
N SER A 6 -44.82 36.18 -23.23
CA SER A 6 -45.10 36.47 -21.82
C SER A 6 -46.56 36.12 -21.55
N TRP A 7 -46.86 35.53 -20.39
CA TRP A 7 -48.17 35.64 -19.73
C TRP A 7 -48.01 35.18 -18.27
N LYS A 8 -48.04 36.10 -17.30
CA LYS A 8 -49.17 36.72 -16.56
C LYS A 8 -49.68 35.87 -15.39
N ASN A 9 -49.73 36.59 -14.27
CA ASN A 9 -50.08 36.18 -12.91
C ASN A 9 -51.58 35.90 -12.77
N GLY A 10 -51.93 35.03 -11.83
CA GLY A 10 -53.28 34.87 -11.28
C GLY A 10 -53.22 34.63 -9.79
N PHE A 11 -53.52 35.68 -9.01
CA PHE A 11 -53.79 35.65 -7.58
C PHE A 11 -55.26 35.27 -7.38
N SER A 12 -55.58 34.39 -6.43
CA SER A 12 -56.92 34.34 -5.84
C SER A 12 -56.83 33.95 -4.36
N PHE A 13 -57.36 34.83 -3.52
CA PHE A 13 -57.53 34.72 -2.08
C PHE A 13 -58.77 33.86 -1.77
N ILE A 14 -58.65 32.91 -0.83
CA ILE A 14 -59.78 32.47 0.00
C ILE A 14 -59.28 32.34 1.45
N LEU A 15 -59.79 33.22 2.31
CA LEU A 15 -59.82 33.06 3.77
C LEU A 15 -60.89 32.02 4.12
N PHE A 16 -60.64 31.14 5.10
CA PHE A 16 -61.57 30.86 6.22
C PHE A 16 -60.94 29.81 7.17
N GLY A 17 -61.05 30.03 8.48
CA GLY A 17 -61.04 28.96 9.47
C GLY A 17 -59.87 28.96 10.46
N TRP A 18 -60.03 29.72 11.55
CA TRP A 18 -59.34 29.46 12.81
C TRP A 18 -59.75 28.09 13.38
N CYS A 19 -58.77 27.26 13.69
CA CYS A 19 -58.90 26.21 14.71
C CYS A 19 -57.61 26.20 15.54
N ALA A 20 -57.75 26.68 16.77
CA ALA A 20 -56.75 26.54 17.81
C ALA A 20 -56.70 25.08 18.29
N ALA A 21 -55.53 24.45 18.28
CA ALA A 21 -55.26 23.28 19.11
C ALA A 21 -53.74 23.02 19.25
N LEU A 22 -53.29 23.09 20.50
CA LEU A 22 -52.12 22.46 21.11
C LEU A 22 -50.77 22.50 20.38
N THR A 23 -49.93 23.44 20.79
CA THR A 23 -48.47 23.33 20.66
C THR A 23 -47.94 22.28 21.65
N LEU A 24 -47.83 21.02 21.22
CA LEU A 24 -46.88 20.08 21.82
C LEU A 24 -45.50 20.40 21.25
N GLY A 25 -44.69 21.12 22.02
CA GLY A 25 -43.29 21.34 21.70
C GLY A 25 -42.54 20.01 21.68
N LEU A 26 -42.24 19.48 20.49
CA LEU A 26 -41.18 18.49 20.36
C LEU A 26 -39.86 19.18 20.72
N VAL A 27 -39.32 18.81 21.89
CA VAL A 27 -37.91 19.02 22.19
C VAL A 27 -37.12 18.12 21.25
N SER A 28 -36.78 18.65 20.06
CA SER A 28 -35.77 18.04 19.21
C SER A 28 -34.47 18.14 20.00
N SER A 29 -34.11 17.04 20.65
CA SER A 29 -32.76 16.83 21.18
C SER A 29 -31.84 16.72 19.97
N GLY A 30 -31.46 17.88 19.43
CA GLY A 30 -30.38 18.00 18.48
C GLY A 30 -29.12 17.48 19.16
N VAL A 31 -28.80 16.21 18.94
CA VAL A 31 -27.43 15.72 19.15
C VAL A 31 -26.59 16.46 18.11
N ALA A 32 -26.06 17.60 18.51
CA ALA A 32 -25.00 18.27 17.79
C ALA A 32 -23.84 17.27 17.71
N PHE A 33 -23.66 16.66 16.54
CA PHE A 33 -22.39 16.04 16.20
C PHE A 33 -21.37 17.16 16.23
N ALA A 34 -20.63 17.22 17.34
CA ALA A 34 -19.47 18.09 17.47
C ALA A 34 -18.59 17.86 16.25
N GLY A 35 -18.52 18.88 15.39
CA GLY A 35 -17.55 18.92 14.31
C GLY A 35 -16.19 18.62 14.89
N SER A 36 -15.46 17.72 14.26
CA SER A 36 -14.06 17.46 14.60
C SER A 36 -13.33 18.80 14.58
N ASP A 37 -13.01 19.29 15.78
CA ASP A 37 -12.25 20.50 16.04
C ASP A 37 -10.94 20.41 15.25
N GLU A 38 -10.90 21.04 14.09
CA GLU A 38 -9.71 21.18 13.23
C GLU A 38 -8.80 22.27 13.83
N LYS A 39 -8.57 22.21 15.15
CA LYS A 39 -7.71 23.15 15.86
C LYS A 39 -6.26 22.92 15.42
N LYS A 40 -5.64 23.98 14.92
CA LYS A 40 -4.22 24.04 14.55
C LYS A 40 -3.37 23.57 15.73
N VAL A 41 -2.74 22.40 15.59
CA VAL A 41 -1.83 21.85 16.61
C VAL A 41 -0.65 22.82 16.78
N PRO A 42 -0.27 23.20 18.01
CA PRO A 42 0.92 24.03 18.26
C PRO A 42 2.16 23.44 17.59
N ALA A 43 3.02 24.29 17.01
CA ALA A 43 4.19 23.83 16.24
C ALA A 43 5.11 22.89 17.05
N ALA A 44 5.29 23.14 18.35
CA ALA A 44 6.08 22.27 19.23
C ALA A 44 5.43 20.89 19.48
N GLU A 45 4.10 20.82 19.54
CA GLU A 45 3.35 19.56 19.63
C GLU A 45 3.34 18.83 18.28
N SER A 46 3.33 19.58 17.17
CA SER A 46 3.50 19.06 15.81
C SER A 46 4.90 18.50 15.56
N LEU A 47 5.95 19.13 16.10
CA LEU A 47 7.32 18.62 16.04
C LEU A 47 7.38 17.31 16.84
N ARG A 48 7.14 17.31 18.16
CA ARG A 48 7.17 16.08 18.98
C ARG A 48 6.36 14.89 18.43
N SER A 49 5.29 15.18 17.69
CA SER A 49 4.46 14.21 16.98
C SER A 49 5.15 13.49 15.80
N VAL A 50 6.01 14.17 15.03
CA VAL A 50 6.73 13.57 13.88
C VAL A 50 7.78 12.59 14.37
N TYR A 51 8.64 13.00 15.30
CA TYR A 51 9.64 12.13 15.92
C TYR A 51 9.01 10.87 16.52
N GLU A 52 7.89 11.02 17.25
CA GLU A 52 7.17 9.88 17.79
C GLU A 52 6.64 8.95 16.70
N ALA A 53 6.06 9.50 15.64
CA ALA A 53 5.57 8.72 14.51
C ALA A 53 6.71 7.96 13.82
N GLU A 54 7.84 8.60 13.55
CA GLU A 54 9.03 7.98 12.97
C GLU A 54 9.53 6.81 13.81
N LYS A 55 9.66 7.01 15.13
CA LYS A 55 10.09 5.97 16.07
C LYS A 55 9.12 4.79 16.09
N LEU A 56 7.83 5.06 16.25
CA LEU A 56 6.81 4.01 16.25
C LEU A 56 6.82 3.26 14.92
N LEU A 57 6.80 3.95 13.78
CA LEU A 57 6.79 3.34 12.46
C LEU A 57 8.04 2.47 12.22
N SER A 58 9.23 2.98 12.55
CA SER A 58 10.48 2.22 12.43
C SER A 58 10.45 0.93 13.27
N GLU A 59 10.03 1.01 14.53
CA GLU A 59 9.91 -0.15 15.43
C GLU A 59 8.93 -1.22 14.88
N ARG A 60 7.88 -0.81 14.16
CA ARG A 60 6.89 -1.71 13.52
C ARG A 60 7.34 -2.20 12.13
N GLY A 61 8.54 -1.84 11.68
CA GLY A 61 9.13 -2.29 10.41
C GLY A 61 8.77 -1.43 9.21
N TYR A 62 8.13 -0.27 9.38
CA TYR A 62 7.90 0.66 8.27
C TYR A 62 9.19 1.37 7.88
N TRP A 63 9.34 1.62 6.57
CA TRP A 63 10.57 2.20 6.04
C TRP A 63 10.73 3.68 6.44
N ILE A 64 11.60 3.94 7.41
CA ILE A 64 12.02 5.28 7.83
C ILE A 64 13.51 5.41 7.53
N SER A 65 13.86 6.43 6.73
CA SER A 65 15.26 6.66 6.33
C SER A 65 16.08 7.27 7.46
N LYS A 66 15.46 8.14 8.27
CA LYS A 66 16.06 8.79 9.42
C LYS A 66 14.98 9.15 10.43
N ILE A 67 15.30 9.10 11.72
CA ILE A 67 14.45 9.58 12.80
C ILE A 67 15.06 10.91 13.24
N ASP A 68 14.52 12.02 12.74
CA ASP A 68 15.06 13.36 12.97
C ASP A 68 14.01 14.46 13.07
N ASP A 69 12.74 14.07 13.25
CA ASP A 69 11.63 14.99 13.46
C ASP A 69 11.24 15.81 12.21
N ILE A 70 11.69 15.38 11.03
CA ILE A 70 11.42 16.07 9.77
C ILE A 70 10.36 15.30 8.98
N MET A 71 9.28 15.99 8.60
CA MET A 71 8.25 15.43 7.72
C MET A 71 8.77 15.35 6.26
N ASP A 72 9.69 14.42 6.02
CA ASP A 72 10.32 14.19 4.73
C ASP A 72 9.50 13.20 3.87
N PRO A 73 9.90 12.97 2.60
CA PRO A 73 9.23 11.98 1.75
C PRO A 73 9.23 10.57 2.35
N SER A 74 10.24 10.17 3.12
CA SER A 74 10.30 8.86 3.78
C SER A 74 9.21 8.73 4.83
N THR A 75 9.12 9.69 5.75
CA THR A 75 8.14 9.76 6.83
C THR A 75 6.72 9.81 6.27
N ARG A 76 6.48 10.64 5.24
CA ARG A 76 5.17 10.70 4.55
C ARG A 76 4.75 9.36 3.94
N HIS A 77 5.69 8.65 3.30
CA HIS A 77 5.39 7.34 2.70
C HIS A 77 5.23 6.23 3.75
N ALA A 78 5.95 6.29 4.87
CA ALA A 78 5.77 5.37 5.99
C ALA A 78 4.37 5.55 6.62
N ILE A 79 3.91 6.78 6.82
CA ILE A 79 2.54 7.08 7.26
C ILE A 79 1.52 6.51 6.27
N ALA A 80 1.73 6.71 4.97
CA ALA A 80 0.83 6.16 3.95
C ALA A 80 0.81 4.62 3.94
N ALA A 81 1.95 3.96 4.17
CA ALA A 81 2.00 2.51 4.32
C ALA A 81 1.25 2.04 5.57
N PHE A 82 1.42 2.71 6.70
CA PHE A 82 0.67 2.44 7.93
C PHE A 82 -0.83 2.55 7.71
N GLN A 83 -1.27 3.65 7.09
CA GLN A 83 -2.68 3.84 6.74
C GLN A 83 -3.21 2.71 5.84
N LYS A 84 -2.42 2.26 4.87
CA LYS A 84 -2.79 1.15 3.97
C LYS A 84 -2.91 -0.18 4.72
N VAL A 85 -1.98 -0.47 5.63
CA VAL A 85 -1.98 -1.70 6.44
C VAL A 85 -3.18 -1.72 7.40
N GLU A 86 -3.41 -0.61 8.10
CA GLU A 86 -4.48 -0.44 9.10
C GLU A 86 -5.84 -0.10 8.48
N ARG A 87 -5.96 -0.12 7.13
CA ARG A 87 -7.19 0.17 6.37
C ARG A 87 -7.80 1.55 6.68
N ARG A 88 -6.94 2.52 6.94
CA ARG A 88 -7.28 3.92 7.19
C ARG A 88 -7.32 4.69 5.87
N LYS A 89 -7.79 5.95 5.92
CA LYS A 89 -7.78 6.82 4.75
C LYS A 89 -6.33 7.06 4.31
N ARG A 90 -6.03 6.76 3.04
CA ARG A 90 -4.66 6.79 2.48
C ARG A 90 -4.29 8.22 2.08
N THR A 91 -3.87 9.03 3.03
CA THR A 91 -3.56 10.46 2.85
C THR A 91 -2.07 10.77 2.93
N GLY A 92 -1.28 9.93 3.61
CA GLY A 92 0.11 10.22 3.99
C GLY A 92 0.22 11.39 4.98
N ILE A 93 -0.88 11.88 5.53
CA ILE A 93 -0.91 13.01 6.47
C ILE A 93 -0.88 12.46 7.89
N LEU A 94 0.02 12.99 8.72
CA LEU A 94 0.06 12.72 10.15
C LEU A 94 -1.04 13.51 10.86
N THR A 95 -1.92 12.82 11.57
CA THR A 95 -2.91 13.44 12.45
C THR A 95 -2.79 12.86 13.85
N ILE A 96 -3.39 13.51 14.85
CA ILE A 96 -3.45 12.97 16.22
C ILE A 96 -4.10 11.57 16.22
N ALA A 97 -5.11 11.34 15.37
CA ALA A 97 -5.74 10.03 15.23
C ALA A 97 -4.78 8.96 14.69
N GLU A 98 -3.87 9.34 13.79
CA GLU A 98 -2.82 8.45 13.28
C GLU A 98 -1.82 8.09 14.38
N ILE A 99 -1.33 9.07 15.15
CA ILE A 99 -0.37 8.81 16.25
C ILE A 99 -0.99 7.89 17.30
N ARG A 100 -2.24 8.15 17.71
CA ARG A 100 -2.97 7.28 18.64
C ARG A 100 -3.12 5.86 18.09
N ALA A 101 -3.34 5.71 16.79
CA ALA A 101 -3.41 4.39 16.15
C ALA A 101 -2.04 3.71 16.15
N MET A 102 -0.96 4.43 15.81
CA MET A 102 0.41 3.90 15.81
C MET A 102 0.83 3.39 17.20
N ARG A 103 0.51 4.12 18.28
CA ARG A 103 0.79 3.70 19.67
C ARG A 103 0.19 2.35 20.03
N ARG A 104 -0.99 2.02 19.48
CA ARG A 104 -1.69 0.75 19.71
C ARG A 104 -1.33 -0.35 18.70
N SER A 105 -0.68 0.02 17.60
CA SER A 105 -0.33 -0.90 16.53
C SER A 105 0.86 -1.79 16.90
N LYS A 106 0.88 -2.97 16.31
CA LYS A 106 1.99 -3.92 16.37
C LYS A 106 2.59 -4.08 14.98
N ARG A 107 3.78 -4.67 14.91
CA ARG A 107 4.35 -5.10 13.64
C ARG A 107 3.37 -6.03 12.92
N PRO A 108 3.03 -5.79 11.64
CA PRO A 108 2.20 -6.69 10.86
C PRO A 108 2.85 -8.08 10.75
N LYS A 109 2.01 -9.12 10.77
CA LYS A 109 2.46 -10.49 10.50
C LYS A 109 2.42 -10.76 8.99
N PRO A 110 3.37 -11.52 8.44
CA PRO A 110 3.31 -11.94 7.05
C PRO A 110 2.14 -12.91 6.84
N LEU A 111 1.72 -13.05 5.58
CA LEU A 111 0.70 -14.02 5.20
C LEU A 111 1.28 -15.43 5.04
N TYR A 112 2.51 -15.53 4.55
CA TYR A 112 3.26 -16.76 4.33
C TYR A 112 4.44 -16.85 5.28
N THR A 113 4.85 -18.08 5.59
CA THR A 113 5.98 -18.37 6.47
C THR A 113 7.01 -19.26 5.78
N GLY A 114 8.22 -19.30 6.33
CA GLY A 114 9.35 -20.08 5.84
C GLY A 114 10.47 -19.22 5.29
N ALA A 115 10.94 -19.52 4.08
CA ALA A 115 12.07 -18.81 3.49
C ALA A 115 11.80 -17.30 3.33
N ALA A 116 12.84 -16.48 3.46
CA ALA A 116 12.77 -15.05 3.22
C ALA A 116 12.14 -14.75 1.85
N HIS A 117 11.22 -13.79 1.83
CA HIS A 117 10.44 -13.49 0.63
C HIS A 117 9.89 -12.06 0.64
N VAL A 118 9.36 -11.64 -0.50
CA VAL A 118 8.61 -10.39 -0.64
C VAL A 118 7.13 -10.72 -0.77
N GLU A 119 6.28 -10.07 0.03
CA GLU A 119 4.84 -10.09 -0.15
C GLU A 119 4.35 -8.76 -0.72
N ILE A 120 3.40 -8.82 -1.65
CA ILE A 120 2.76 -7.66 -2.25
C ILE A 120 1.25 -7.82 -2.12
N ASP A 121 0.68 -7.12 -1.14
CA ASP A 121 -0.76 -6.98 -0.99
C ASP A 121 -1.25 -5.89 -1.95
N ILE A 122 -1.75 -6.31 -3.12
CA ILE A 122 -2.23 -5.39 -4.14
C ILE A 122 -3.58 -4.76 -3.80
N LYS A 123 -4.31 -5.30 -2.81
CA LYS A 123 -5.57 -4.70 -2.37
C LYS A 123 -5.31 -3.53 -1.44
N ARG A 124 -4.39 -3.70 -0.49
CA ARG A 124 -3.93 -2.64 0.41
C ARG A 124 -2.89 -1.72 -0.25
N GLN A 125 -2.25 -2.15 -1.33
CA GLN A 125 -1.16 -1.43 -2.02
C GLN A 125 0.07 -1.28 -1.12
N VAL A 126 0.50 -2.36 -0.48
CA VAL A 126 1.68 -2.40 0.41
C VAL A 126 2.58 -3.59 0.04
N LEU A 127 3.89 -3.41 0.24
CA LEU A 127 4.90 -4.44 0.12
C LEU A 127 5.49 -4.73 1.50
N PHE A 128 5.70 -6.00 1.80
CA PHE A 128 6.40 -6.50 2.98
C PHE A 128 7.66 -7.26 2.53
N LEU A 129 8.80 -6.98 3.18
CA LEU A 129 10.00 -7.82 3.09
C LEU A 129 10.08 -8.67 4.36
N VAL A 130 10.04 -9.98 4.19
CA VAL A 130 10.00 -10.98 5.27
C VAL A 130 11.34 -11.71 5.31
N ASN A 131 11.93 -11.86 6.50
CA ASN A 131 13.16 -12.64 6.69
C ASN A 131 12.87 -14.13 6.91
N ASP A 132 13.92 -14.94 7.08
CA ASP A 132 13.80 -16.40 7.32
C ASP A 132 13.24 -16.78 8.71
N GLU A 133 12.92 -15.79 9.56
CA GLU A 133 12.33 -15.94 10.90
C GLU A 133 10.86 -15.48 10.92
N ASP A 134 10.22 -15.36 9.76
CA ASP A 134 8.84 -14.89 9.58
C ASP A 134 8.60 -13.45 10.11
N LEU A 135 9.66 -12.65 10.21
CA LEU A 135 9.58 -11.28 10.66
C LEU A 135 9.50 -10.32 9.46
N VAL A 136 8.45 -9.49 9.43
CA VAL A 136 8.36 -8.36 8.51
C VAL A 136 9.42 -7.33 8.89
N THR A 137 10.46 -7.20 8.08
CA THR A 137 11.61 -6.30 8.35
C THR A 137 11.41 -4.91 7.75
N HIS A 138 10.77 -4.82 6.59
CA HIS A 138 10.55 -3.57 5.88
C HIS A 138 9.15 -3.53 5.26
N ILE A 139 8.48 -2.38 5.40
CA ILE A 139 7.15 -2.12 4.83
C ILE A 139 7.20 -0.86 4.00
N LEU A 140 6.78 -0.97 2.74
CA LEU A 140 6.72 0.15 1.79
C LEU A 140 5.31 0.29 1.22
N PRO A 141 4.83 1.53 0.99
CA PRO A 141 3.65 1.70 0.15
C PRO A 141 4.04 1.38 -1.29
N VAL A 142 3.15 0.74 -2.03
CA VAL A 142 3.32 0.53 -3.47
C VAL A 142 2.23 1.21 -4.30
N SER A 143 2.50 1.37 -5.59
CA SER A 143 1.50 1.63 -6.63
C SER A 143 1.64 0.58 -7.72
N THR A 144 0.70 -0.35 -7.80
CA THR A 144 0.69 -1.46 -8.77
C THR A 144 -0.12 -1.12 -10.02
N GLY A 145 -0.36 -2.12 -10.89
CA GLY A 145 -1.11 -1.98 -12.13
C GLY A 145 -2.48 -1.35 -11.92
N SER A 146 -2.80 -0.34 -12.72
CA SER A 146 -4.04 0.46 -12.63
C SER A 146 -5.32 -0.29 -12.99
N GLY A 147 -5.22 -1.44 -13.65
CA GLY A 147 -6.37 -2.13 -14.24
C GLY A 147 -6.98 -1.39 -15.43
N LYS A 148 -6.31 -0.38 -15.98
CA LYS A 148 -6.73 0.32 -17.20
C LYS A 148 -6.06 -0.26 -18.43
N THR A 149 -6.67 -0.02 -19.59
CA THR A 149 -6.02 -0.26 -20.88
C THR A 149 -4.95 0.81 -21.12
N TYR A 150 -3.85 0.43 -21.75
CA TYR A 150 -2.84 1.35 -22.29
C TYR A 150 -2.32 0.84 -23.63
N TYR A 151 -1.61 1.71 -24.36
CA TYR A 151 -0.99 1.36 -25.64
C TYR A 151 0.53 1.43 -25.51
N GLN A 152 1.21 0.44 -26.09
CA GLN A 152 2.66 0.39 -26.20
C GLN A 152 3.01 -0.19 -27.58
N ASP A 153 3.88 0.50 -28.31
CA ASP A 153 4.33 0.05 -29.65
C ASP A 153 3.15 -0.28 -30.59
N GLY A 154 2.10 0.54 -30.56
CA GLY A 154 0.88 0.38 -31.35
C GLY A 154 -0.05 -0.75 -30.89
N ARG A 155 0.32 -1.51 -29.86
CA ARG A 155 -0.47 -2.64 -29.34
C ARG A 155 -1.21 -2.24 -28.06
N LYS A 156 -2.42 -2.79 -27.92
CA LYS A 156 -3.28 -2.59 -26.75
C LYS A 156 -2.88 -3.58 -25.65
N HIS A 157 -2.69 -3.07 -24.44
CA HIS A 157 -2.32 -3.84 -23.26
C HIS A 157 -3.24 -3.53 -22.07
N PHE A 158 -3.26 -4.41 -21.08
CA PHE A 158 -4.02 -4.25 -19.85
C PHE A 158 -3.08 -4.16 -18.64
N ALA A 159 -3.17 -3.08 -17.87
CA ALA A 159 -2.27 -2.77 -16.77
C ALA A 159 -2.53 -3.61 -15.51
N LYS A 160 -2.22 -4.91 -15.57
CA LYS A 160 -2.43 -5.86 -14.49
C LYS A 160 -1.11 -6.34 -13.91
N THR A 161 -0.93 -6.17 -12.60
CA THR A 161 0.14 -6.86 -11.88
C THR A 161 -0.24 -8.33 -11.71
N PRO A 162 0.57 -9.30 -12.15
CA PRO A 162 0.21 -10.71 -12.07
C PRO A 162 0.09 -11.15 -10.61
N ARG A 163 -0.87 -12.02 -10.31
CA ARG A 163 -1.04 -12.64 -8.97
C ARG A 163 -0.39 -14.01 -8.98
N GLY A 164 0.12 -14.46 -7.83
CA GLY A 164 0.76 -15.76 -7.70
C GLY A 164 2.09 -15.69 -6.96
N ILE A 165 2.81 -16.81 -6.98
CA ILE A 165 4.15 -16.97 -6.43
C ILE A 165 5.14 -16.92 -7.58
N PHE A 166 6.14 -16.06 -7.44
CA PHE A 166 7.21 -15.85 -8.41
C PHE A 166 8.56 -15.85 -7.70
N LYS A 167 9.61 -15.59 -8.45
CA LYS A 167 10.95 -15.30 -7.92
C LYS A 167 11.56 -14.13 -8.66
N ILE A 168 12.44 -13.38 -8.01
CA ILE A 168 13.25 -12.39 -8.71
C ILE A 168 14.14 -13.12 -9.72
N THR A 169 13.98 -12.83 -11.00
CA THR A 169 14.74 -13.47 -12.09
C THR A 169 15.90 -12.60 -12.57
N ARG A 170 15.80 -11.28 -12.39
CA ARG A 170 16.82 -10.35 -12.88
C ARG A 170 16.78 -9.03 -12.12
N GLN A 171 17.94 -8.43 -11.90
CA GLN A 171 18.07 -7.10 -11.31
C GLN A 171 18.88 -6.19 -12.22
N ILE A 172 18.60 -4.88 -12.18
CA ILE A 172 19.51 -3.86 -12.70
C ILE A 172 19.87 -2.95 -11.54
N LYS A 173 21.16 -2.89 -11.20
CA LYS A 173 21.69 -2.04 -10.13
C LYS A 173 21.91 -0.61 -10.63
N GLY A 174 20.81 0.06 -10.99
CA GLY A 174 20.85 1.42 -11.52
C GLY A 174 19.55 1.84 -12.20
N VAL A 175 19.64 2.82 -13.09
CA VAL A 175 18.49 3.39 -13.80
C VAL A 175 18.28 2.68 -15.13
N ARG A 176 17.04 2.23 -15.41
CA ARG A 176 16.62 1.76 -16.73
C ARG A 176 15.60 2.71 -17.33
N ARG A 177 15.85 3.18 -18.54
CA ARG A 177 14.86 3.88 -19.36
C ARG A 177 14.10 2.84 -20.20
N ALA A 178 12.78 2.82 -20.09
CA ALA A 178 11.91 1.91 -20.83
C ALA A 178 10.78 2.72 -21.51
N PRO A 179 10.09 2.15 -22.52
CA PRO A 179 9.02 2.87 -23.24
C PRO A 179 7.92 3.46 -22.34
N LEU A 180 7.62 2.79 -21.21
CA LEU A 180 6.58 3.19 -20.26
C LEU A 180 7.10 4.03 -19.08
N GLY A 181 8.36 4.46 -19.11
CA GLY A 181 8.96 5.36 -18.12
C GLY A 181 10.33 4.92 -17.60
N VAL A 182 10.81 5.64 -16.59
CA VAL A 182 12.09 5.39 -15.92
C VAL A 182 11.88 4.45 -14.73
N LEU A 183 12.75 3.46 -14.60
CA LEU A 183 12.76 2.49 -13.51
C LEU A 183 14.08 2.63 -12.73
N TYR A 184 13.99 2.95 -11.43
CA TYR A 184 15.16 3.00 -10.55
C TYR A 184 15.34 1.65 -9.85
N HIS A 185 16.50 1.02 -10.01
CA HIS A 185 16.88 -0.27 -9.42
C HIS A 185 15.83 -1.39 -9.63
N PRO A 186 15.40 -1.69 -10.87
CA PRO A 186 14.33 -2.65 -11.11
C PRO A 186 14.74 -4.09 -10.78
N ASN A 187 13.84 -4.80 -10.10
CA ASN A 187 13.93 -6.21 -9.74
C ASN A 187 12.79 -6.96 -10.44
N TYR A 188 13.09 -7.62 -11.55
CA TYR A 188 12.13 -8.34 -12.38
C TYR A 188 11.76 -9.66 -11.73
N PHE A 189 10.46 -9.97 -11.68
CA PHE A 189 9.96 -11.22 -11.11
C PHE A 189 9.01 -11.97 -12.04
N HIS A 190 8.45 -11.31 -13.06
CA HIS A 190 7.58 -11.94 -14.04
C HIS A 190 7.64 -11.22 -15.38
N MET A 191 8.26 -11.83 -16.39
CA MET A 191 8.44 -11.22 -17.71
C MET A 191 8.99 -9.78 -17.62
N GLY A 192 8.26 -8.79 -18.12
CA GLY A 192 8.62 -7.36 -18.02
C GLY A 192 8.22 -6.67 -16.72
N VAL A 193 7.56 -7.35 -15.79
CA VAL A 193 7.06 -6.80 -14.53
C VAL A 193 8.15 -6.82 -13.45
N ALA A 194 8.39 -5.66 -12.84
CA ALA A 194 9.41 -5.46 -11.82
C ALA A 194 8.90 -4.70 -10.61
N ILE A 195 9.57 -4.91 -9.47
CA ILE A 195 9.56 -3.99 -8.32
C ILE A 195 10.66 -2.95 -8.57
N HIS A 196 10.30 -1.67 -8.63
CA HIS A 196 11.26 -0.61 -8.93
C HIS A 196 10.90 0.72 -8.27
N GLY A 197 11.92 1.55 -8.03
CA GLY A 197 11.74 2.93 -7.63
C GLY A 197 11.03 3.76 -8.69
N SER A 198 10.16 4.69 -8.27
CA SER A 198 9.50 5.66 -9.13
C SER A 198 9.39 7.01 -8.42
N ASP A 199 9.43 8.10 -9.19
CA ASP A 199 9.23 9.46 -8.69
C ASP A 199 7.75 9.76 -8.40
N SER A 200 6.82 8.95 -8.94
CA SER A 200 5.38 9.04 -8.69
C SER A 200 4.85 7.75 -8.09
N ILE A 201 4.40 7.82 -6.83
CA ILE A 201 3.80 6.73 -6.04
C ILE A 201 2.46 7.21 -5.47
N PRO A 202 1.39 7.29 -6.27
CA PRO A 202 0.07 7.59 -5.73
C PRO A 202 -0.37 6.49 -4.75
N PHE A 203 -1.26 6.82 -3.81
CA PHE A 203 -1.76 5.85 -2.83
C PHE A 203 -2.86 4.91 -3.37
N HIS A 204 -2.99 4.85 -4.68
CA HIS A 204 -3.87 3.96 -5.45
C HIS A 204 -3.09 3.32 -6.62
N PRO A 205 -3.55 2.20 -7.19
CA PRO A 205 -2.88 1.57 -8.33
C PRO A 205 -2.85 2.49 -9.56
N ALA A 206 -1.68 2.75 -10.10
CA ALA A 206 -1.49 3.69 -11.22
C ALA A 206 -0.41 3.28 -12.23
N SER A 207 0.21 2.10 -12.08
CA SER A 207 1.25 1.65 -13.01
C SER A 207 0.66 0.91 -14.22
N HIS A 208 1.52 0.56 -15.17
CA HIS A 208 1.21 -0.32 -16.30
C HIS A 208 1.35 -1.83 -15.97
N GLY A 209 1.58 -2.18 -14.70
CA GLY A 209 1.72 -3.56 -14.24
C GLY A 209 2.87 -3.74 -13.23
N CYS A 210 3.93 -2.93 -13.35
CA CYS A 210 5.04 -2.92 -12.39
C CYS A 210 4.60 -2.51 -10.97
N VAL A 211 5.41 -2.88 -9.98
CA VAL A 211 5.19 -2.54 -8.57
C VAL A 211 6.11 -1.37 -8.24
N ARG A 212 5.54 -0.17 -8.19
CA ARG A 212 6.33 1.03 -7.91
C ARG A 212 6.53 1.19 -6.40
N ILE A 213 7.77 1.35 -5.96
CA ILE A 213 8.16 1.73 -4.59
C ILE A 213 8.77 3.14 -4.57
N PRO A 214 8.79 3.85 -3.43
CA PRO A 214 9.44 5.16 -3.34
C PRO A 214 10.90 5.12 -3.79
N ARG A 215 11.33 6.11 -4.57
CA ARG A 215 12.68 6.15 -5.15
C ARG A 215 13.79 6.08 -4.10
N PHE A 216 13.63 6.77 -2.95
CA PHE A 216 14.62 6.78 -1.87
C PHE A 216 14.92 5.37 -1.33
N ALA A 217 13.93 4.46 -1.35
CA ALA A 217 14.08 3.09 -0.87
C ALA A 217 14.67 2.15 -1.94
N SER A 218 14.60 2.52 -3.22
CA SER A 218 14.81 1.60 -4.34
C SER A 218 16.18 0.91 -4.37
N LYS A 219 17.26 1.68 -4.11
CA LYS A 219 18.63 1.13 -4.10
C LYS A 219 18.76 0.09 -2.98
N LYS A 220 18.48 0.50 -1.74
CA LYS A 220 18.62 -0.37 -0.57
C LYS A 220 17.70 -1.57 -0.66
N PHE A 221 16.46 -1.41 -1.13
CA PHE A 221 15.57 -2.53 -1.41
C PHE A 221 16.21 -3.52 -2.40
N SER A 222 16.73 -3.03 -3.52
CA SER A 222 17.41 -3.89 -4.50
C SER A 222 18.63 -4.59 -3.90
N ASP A 223 19.35 -3.97 -2.98
CA ASP A 223 20.51 -4.57 -2.30
C ASP A 223 20.10 -5.63 -1.26
N LEU A 224 18.92 -5.49 -0.65
CA LEU A 224 18.37 -6.47 0.30
C LEU A 224 17.79 -7.70 -0.39
N VAL A 225 17.25 -7.56 -1.60
CA VAL A 225 16.67 -8.66 -2.36
C VAL A 225 17.66 -9.23 -3.37
N ARG A 226 17.59 -10.54 -3.63
CA ARG A 226 18.49 -11.24 -4.56
C ARG A 226 17.72 -11.99 -5.64
N VAL A 227 18.39 -12.29 -6.75
CA VAL A 227 17.89 -13.27 -7.73
C VAL A 227 17.58 -14.59 -7.00
N GLY A 228 16.45 -15.20 -7.33
CA GLY A 228 15.90 -16.37 -6.65
C GLY A 228 14.99 -16.07 -5.46
N LEU A 229 15.01 -14.85 -4.90
CA LEU A 229 14.14 -14.50 -3.77
C LEU A 229 12.66 -14.63 -4.18
N PRO A 230 11.82 -15.38 -3.44
CA PRO A 230 10.41 -15.49 -3.72
C PRO A 230 9.69 -14.12 -3.66
N VAL A 231 8.74 -13.93 -4.57
CA VAL A 231 7.85 -12.76 -4.63
C VAL A 231 6.41 -13.26 -4.73
N ILE A 232 5.60 -12.95 -3.72
CA ILE A 232 4.23 -13.38 -3.62
C ILE A 232 3.32 -12.18 -3.82
N VAL A 233 2.46 -12.25 -4.84
CA VAL A 233 1.50 -11.19 -5.15
C VAL A 233 0.09 -11.69 -4.86
N HIS A 234 -0.59 -11.06 -3.89
CA HIS A 234 -1.88 -11.54 -3.38
C HIS A 234 -2.90 -10.41 -3.14
N GLU A 235 -4.16 -10.82 -3.05
CA GLU A 235 -5.31 -9.98 -2.66
C GLU A 235 -5.94 -10.41 -1.33
N LYS A 236 -5.44 -11.52 -0.76
CA LYS A 236 -5.94 -12.07 0.51
C LYS A 236 -5.63 -11.10 1.64
N PHE A 237 -6.64 -10.82 2.45
CA PHE A 237 -6.44 -10.35 3.80
C PHE A 237 -6.07 -11.59 4.65
N GLY A 238 -4.97 -11.57 5.41
CA GLY A 238 -4.53 -12.78 6.11
C GLY A 238 -5.61 -13.41 7.00
N SER A 239 -5.66 -14.74 7.19
CA SER A 239 -4.72 -15.85 6.89
C SER A 239 -5.38 -16.99 6.07
N PRO A 240 -4.61 -17.78 5.28
CA PRO A 240 -4.14 -19.10 5.75
C PRO A 240 -2.62 -19.27 5.62
N GLN A 241 -2.04 -19.90 6.64
CA GLN A 241 -0.61 -20.22 6.75
C GLN A 241 -0.26 -21.34 5.76
N ILE A 242 0.36 -20.96 4.64
CA ILE A 242 0.93 -21.90 3.68
C ILE A 242 2.44 -21.73 3.77
N GLN A 243 3.16 -22.81 4.06
CA GLN A 243 4.62 -22.83 4.06
C GLN A 243 5.09 -22.69 2.61
N LEU A 244 6.02 -21.79 2.35
CA LEU A 244 6.79 -21.84 1.10
C LEU A 244 7.75 -23.02 1.23
N GLU A 245 7.47 -24.10 0.50
CA GLU A 245 8.29 -25.31 0.54
C GLU A 245 9.75 -24.98 0.21
N LYS A 246 10.64 -25.47 1.07
CA LYS A 246 12.08 -25.29 0.99
C LYS A 246 12.64 -26.37 0.06
N GLU A 247 12.41 -26.25 -1.24
CA GLU A 247 13.03 -27.14 -2.24
C GLU A 247 14.54 -26.88 -2.33
N GLU A 248 15.32 -27.37 -1.36
CA GLU A 248 16.78 -27.57 -1.52
C GLU A 248 17.38 -28.40 -0.37
N ARG A 249 17.00 -29.68 -0.22
CA ARG A 249 17.81 -30.73 0.47
C ARG A 249 17.22 -32.13 0.28
N LEU A 250 17.20 -32.69 -0.93
CA LEU A 250 16.98 -34.13 -1.14
C LEU A 250 17.89 -34.78 -2.20
N ASP A 251 18.77 -34.03 -2.87
CA ASP A 251 19.66 -34.59 -3.90
C ASP A 251 21.03 -35.09 -3.38
N LEU A 252 21.24 -35.18 -2.06
CA LEU A 252 22.49 -35.71 -1.49
C LEU A 252 22.42 -37.17 -1.04
N ASP A 253 21.23 -37.80 -1.03
CA ASP A 253 21.09 -39.20 -0.63
C ASP A 253 21.07 -40.18 -1.83
N ALA A 254 21.16 -39.68 -3.07
CA ALA A 254 21.12 -40.50 -4.30
C ALA A 254 22.50 -41.00 -4.79
N VAL A 255 23.59 -40.78 -4.04
CA VAL A 255 24.93 -41.27 -4.41
C VAL A 255 25.50 -42.19 -3.32
N THR A 256 24.81 -43.30 -3.06
CA THR A 256 25.47 -44.50 -2.54
C THR A 256 25.05 -45.69 -3.39
N MET A 257 25.86 -45.99 -4.41
CA MET A 257 25.75 -47.26 -5.14
C MET A 257 26.32 -48.40 -4.27
N PRO A 258 25.72 -49.60 -4.29
CA PRO A 258 26.30 -50.74 -3.62
C PRO A 258 27.54 -51.22 -4.36
N VAL A 259 28.66 -51.32 -3.62
CA VAL A 259 29.88 -51.95 -4.11
C VAL A 259 29.63 -53.47 -4.14
N SER A 260 29.69 -54.07 -5.33
CA SER A 260 29.62 -55.50 -5.53
C SER A 260 30.79 -56.20 -4.83
N ALA A 261 30.48 -57.24 -4.05
CA ALA A 261 31.47 -58.14 -3.46
C ALA A 261 32.04 -59.09 -4.54
N PRO A 262 33.34 -59.46 -4.47
CA PRO A 262 33.92 -60.42 -5.40
C PRO A 262 33.55 -61.86 -5.00
N CYS A 263 33.22 -62.64 -6.02
CA CYS A 263 32.97 -64.08 -5.95
C CYS A 263 34.24 -64.84 -5.51
N LYS A 264 34.10 -65.76 -4.57
CA LYS A 264 34.99 -66.90 -4.32
C LYS A 264 34.15 -68.13 -4.03
#